data_AF-A0A6F9AYG8-F1
#
_entry.id   AF-A0A6F9AYG8-F1
#
_cell.length_a   1.000
_cell.length_b   1.000
_cell.length_c   1.000
_cell.angle_alpha   90.00
_cell.angle_beta   90.00
_cell.angle_gamma   90.00
#
_symmetry.space_group_name_H-M   'P 1'
#
loop_
_entity.id
_entity.type
_entity.pdbx_description
1 polymer ?
#
loop_
_entity_poly.entity_id
_entity_poly.type
_entity_poly.pdbx_seq_one_letter_code
_entity_poly.pdbx_strand_id
1 'polypeptide(L)'
;QEQETSYTILRSKGCNVTLSGLKADTSYLLQIRARTAAGYGASSRSFEFETSPDSFSISSESSQVVLIAISSAAAIILLTVLLYIVIGRFCGYRRSKHPDEKRLHFGNGHCKYLIHPSVRLSVCEFGEVCSGRLRLPSKKENCVAIKTLKAGYTDKQRRDFLSEASIMGQFDHPNIIRLEGVNL
;
A
#
# COMPACT_ATOMS: atom_id res chain seq x y z
N GLN A 1 25.96 -32.41 -29.93
CA GLN A 1 26.10 -31.38 -28.89
C GLN A 1 27.24 -31.84 -27.99
N GLU A 2 28.45 -31.34 -28.22
CA GLU A 2 29.64 -31.73 -27.46
C GLU A 2 29.47 -31.24 -26.02
N GLN A 3 29.25 -32.17 -25.10
CA GLN A 3 29.14 -31.88 -23.68
C GLN A 3 30.57 -31.75 -23.14
N GLU A 4 31.07 -30.52 -23.11
CA GLU A 4 32.40 -30.14 -22.65
C GLU A 4 32.54 -30.48 -21.15
N THR A 5 32.89 -31.74 -20.87
CA THR A 5 33.08 -32.23 -19.51
C THR A 5 34.52 -31.87 -19.11
N SER A 6 34.69 -30.75 -18.41
CA SER A 6 36.00 -30.29 -17.95
C SER A 6 36.51 -31.21 -16.84
N TYR A 7 37.62 -31.91 -17.10
CA TYR A 7 38.28 -32.76 -16.10
C TYR A 7 39.51 -32.04 -15.54
N THR A 8 39.70 -32.11 -14.22
CA THR A 8 40.88 -31.55 -13.55
C THR A 8 41.64 -32.66 -12.83
N ILE A 9 42.94 -32.82 -13.13
CA ILE A 9 43.79 -33.84 -12.50
C ILE A 9 44.64 -33.18 -11.42
N LEU A 10 44.35 -33.51 -10.15
CA LEU A 10 45.21 -33.11 -9.04
C LEU A 10 46.18 -34.24 -8.68
N ARG A 11 47.47 -33.92 -8.50
CA ARG A 11 48.48 -34.88 -8.04
C ARG A 11 48.89 -34.55 -6.60
N SER A 12 48.76 -35.52 -5.71
CA SER A 12 49.22 -35.42 -4.33
C SER A 12 50.30 -36.46 -4.03
N LYS A 13 51.20 -36.12 -3.09
CA LYS A 13 52.25 -37.02 -2.59
C LYS A 13 51.77 -37.87 -1.41
N GLY A 14 50.61 -37.56 -0.82
CA GLY A 14 50.01 -38.30 0.29
C GLY A 14 48.64 -38.89 -0.06
N CYS A 15 48.08 -39.69 0.85
CA CYS A 15 46.75 -40.31 0.70
C CYS A 15 45.58 -39.38 1.06
N ASN A 16 45.83 -38.09 1.33
CA ASN A 16 44.82 -37.09 1.65
C ASN A 16 44.98 -35.86 0.74
N VAL A 17 43.85 -35.34 0.28
CA VAL A 17 43.75 -34.17 -0.60
C VAL A 17 42.49 -33.41 -0.23
N THR A 18 42.64 -32.11 0.02
CA THR A 18 41.51 -31.19 0.17
C THR A 18 41.30 -30.44 -1.14
N LEU A 19 40.11 -30.54 -1.73
CA LEU A 19 39.72 -29.77 -2.89
C LEU A 19 39.00 -28.50 -2.43
N SER A 20 39.56 -27.35 -2.77
CA SER A 20 39.00 -26.03 -2.46
C SER A 20 38.62 -25.30 -3.76
N GLY A 21 37.60 -24.45 -3.71
CA GLY A 21 37.16 -23.66 -4.88
C GLY A 21 36.27 -24.43 -5.85
N LEU A 22 35.52 -25.42 -5.37
CA LEU A 22 34.46 -26.05 -6.15
C LEU A 22 33.28 -25.08 -6.30
N LYS A 23 32.63 -25.09 -7.46
CA LYS A 23 31.44 -24.29 -7.73
C LYS A 23 30.27 -24.84 -6.89
N ALA A 24 29.50 -23.96 -6.27
CA ALA A 24 28.30 -24.36 -5.52
C ALA A 24 27.22 -24.95 -6.44
N ASP A 25 26.33 -25.76 -5.87
CA ASP A 25 25.22 -26.41 -6.59
C ASP A 25 25.66 -27.13 -7.87
N THR A 26 26.79 -27.84 -7.80
CA THR A 26 27.40 -28.53 -8.93
C THR A 26 27.78 -29.94 -8.53
N SER A 27 27.35 -30.91 -9.35
CA SER A 27 27.69 -32.32 -9.19
C SER A 27 29.08 -32.60 -9.76
N TYR A 28 29.97 -33.14 -8.92
CA TYR A 28 31.35 -33.47 -9.29
C TYR A 28 31.57 -34.98 -9.22
N LEU A 29 32.24 -35.53 -10.24
CA LEU A 29 32.71 -36.92 -10.27
C LEU A 29 34.20 -36.98 -9.92
N LEU A 30 34.52 -37.63 -8.80
CA LEU A 30 35.90 -37.82 -8.34
C LEU A 30 36.35 -39.26 -8.56
N GLN A 31 37.57 -39.43 -9.09
CA GLN A 31 38.19 -40.73 -9.27
C GLN A 31 39.65 -40.69 -8.79
N ILE A 32 40.06 -41.69 -8.00
CA ILE A 32 41.40 -41.77 -7.40
C ILE A 32 42.20 -42.82 -8.14
N ARG A 33 43.46 -42.50 -8.47
CA ARG A 33 44.39 -43.46 -9.08
C ARG A 33 45.74 -43.41 -8.37
N ALA A 34 46.18 -44.56 -7.85
CA ALA A 34 47.48 -44.66 -7.19
C ALA A 34 48.63 -44.64 -8.21
N ARG A 35 49.75 -44.01 -7.86
CA ARG A 35 50.99 -44.04 -8.64
C ARG A 35 52.07 -44.77 -7.85
N THR A 36 52.64 -45.80 -8.46
CA THR A 36 53.73 -46.62 -7.90
C THR A 36 54.99 -46.50 -8.78
N ALA A 37 56.13 -47.05 -8.34
CA ALA A 37 57.36 -47.06 -9.14
C ALA A 37 57.21 -47.80 -10.48
N ALA A 38 56.27 -48.74 -10.57
CA ALA A 38 55.94 -49.48 -11.81
C ALA A 38 54.95 -48.74 -12.73
N GLY A 39 54.46 -47.56 -12.34
CA GLY A 39 53.48 -46.78 -13.10
C GLY A 39 52.16 -46.56 -12.35
N TYR A 40 51.11 -46.24 -13.10
CA TYR A 40 49.80 -45.96 -12.52
C TYR A 40 49.02 -47.27 -12.25
N GLY A 41 48.54 -47.43 -11.02
CA GLY A 41 47.68 -48.55 -10.63
C GLY A 41 46.26 -48.44 -11.18
N ALA A 42 45.39 -49.35 -10.75
CA ALA A 42 43.97 -49.33 -11.08
C ALA A 42 43.29 -48.08 -10.52
N SER A 43 42.31 -47.57 -11.25
CA SER A 43 41.47 -46.46 -10.78
C SER A 43 40.45 -46.97 -9.76
N SER A 44 40.13 -46.14 -8.76
CA SER A 44 39.04 -46.38 -7.83
C SER A 44 37.68 -46.26 -8.52
N ARG A 45 36.62 -46.64 -7.79
CA ARG A 45 35.25 -46.24 -8.12
C ARG A 45 35.14 -44.71 -8.19
N SER A 46 34.28 -44.22 -9.09
CA SER A 46 33.88 -42.82 -9.12
C SER A 46 32.99 -42.51 -7.92
N PHE A 47 33.26 -41.38 -7.27
CA PHE A 47 32.41 -40.83 -6.23
C PHE A 47 31.76 -39.57 -6.76
N GLU A 48 30.44 -39.60 -6.84
CA GLU A 48 29.65 -38.42 -7.16
C GLU A 48 29.37 -37.65 -5.88
N PHE A 49 29.67 -36.36 -5.91
CA PHE A 49 29.42 -35.46 -4.81
C PHE A 49 28.80 -34.18 -5.33
N GLU A 50 27.67 -33.81 -4.74
CA GLU A 50 27.03 -32.52 -5.00
C GLU A 50 27.52 -31.51 -3.97
N THR A 51 28.07 -30.41 -4.45
CA THR A 51 28.36 -29.29 -3.56
C THR A 51 27.05 -28.75 -3.02
N SER A 52 27.01 -28.49 -1.72
CA SER A 52 25.86 -27.83 -1.11
C SER A 52 25.56 -26.54 -1.87
N PRO A 53 24.28 -26.16 -2.04
CA PRO A 53 23.96 -24.84 -2.54
C PRO A 53 24.68 -23.83 -1.65
N ASP A 54 25.24 -22.77 -2.25
CA ASP A 54 25.69 -21.61 -1.50
C ASP A 54 24.48 -21.15 -0.71
N SER A 55 24.43 -21.58 0.54
CA SER A 55 23.42 -21.17 1.49
C SER A 55 23.71 -19.69 1.63
N PHE A 56 22.95 -18.86 0.87
CA PHE A 56 23.16 -17.43 0.69
C PHE A 56 24.05 -16.91 1.78
N SER A 57 25.33 -16.76 1.46
CA SER A 57 26.32 -16.43 2.46
C SER A 57 25.90 -15.09 3.04
N ILE A 58 25.29 -15.14 4.22
CA ILE A 58 25.16 -14.04 5.17
C ILE A 58 26.58 -13.81 5.67
N SER A 59 27.45 -13.40 4.74
CA SER A 59 28.78 -12.90 4.99
C SER A 59 28.59 -11.60 5.76
N SER A 60 29.47 -11.34 6.72
CA SER A 60 29.38 -10.21 7.65
C SER A 60 29.19 -8.82 6.99
N GLU A 61 29.38 -8.67 5.68
CA GLU A 61 29.05 -7.45 4.91
C GLU A 61 27.59 -7.36 4.43
N SER A 62 26.90 -8.48 4.18
CA SER A 62 25.49 -8.53 3.80
C SER A 62 24.54 -8.49 5.00
N SER A 63 25.04 -8.78 6.20
CA SER A 63 24.28 -8.71 7.46
C SER A 63 23.71 -7.32 7.72
N GLN A 64 24.48 -6.27 7.45
CA GLN A 64 24.01 -4.89 7.64
C GLN A 64 22.93 -4.50 6.63
N VAL A 65 23.10 -4.89 5.36
CA VAL A 65 22.12 -4.60 4.30
C VAL A 65 20.80 -5.33 4.55
N VAL A 66 20.85 -6.58 5.01
CA VAL A 66 19.66 -7.38 5.36
C VAL A 66 18.95 -6.80 6.59
N LEU A 67 19.69 -6.38 7.62
CA LEU A 67 19.09 -5.72 8.79
C LEU A 67 18.45 -4.38 8.44
N ILE A 68 19.05 -3.59 7.54
CA ILE A 68 18.47 -2.36 7.02
C ILE A 68 17.20 -2.64 6.21
N ALA A 69 17.21 -3.67 5.36
CA ALA A 69 16.05 -4.09 4.58
C ALA A 69 14.87 -4.52 5.48
N ILE A 70 15.13 -5.32 6.52
CA ILE A 70 14.09 -5.75 7.47
C ILE A 70 13.57 -4.57 8.31
N SER A 71 14.47 -3.71 8.80
CA SER A 71 14.13 -2.51 9.57
C SER A 71 13.25 -1.54 8.77
N SER A 72 13.63 -1.28 7.52
CA SER A 72 12.86 -0.41 6.61
C SER A 72 11.48 -0.97 6.30
N ALA A 73 11.36 -2.28 6.03
CA ALA A 73 10.08 -2.93 5.80
C ALA A 73 9.15 -2.81 7.01
N ALA A 74 9.65 -3.07 8.23
CA ALA A 74 8.87 -2.94 9.46
C ALA A 74 8.42 -1.47 9.69
N ALA A 75 9.31 -0.50 9.47
CA ALA A 75 8.98 0.92 9.62
C ALA A 75 7.91 1.39 8.62
N ILE A 76 7.97 0.96 7.36
CA ILE A 76 6.98 1.29 6.33
C ILE A 76 5.61 0.69 6.69
N ILE A 77 5.57 -0.55 7.16
CA ILE A 77 4.33 -1.20 7.60
C ILE A 77 3.73 -0.44 8.78
N LEU A 78 4.54 -0.05 9.77
CA LEU A 78 4.06 0.74 10.91
C LEU A 78 3.53 2.12 10.48
N LEU A 79 4.25 2.84 9.61
CA LEU A 79 3.81 4.15 9.11
C LEU A 79 2.50 4.07 8.31
N THR A 80 2.34 3.05 7.47
CA THR A 80 1.11 2.86 6.68
C THR A 80 -0.08 2.50 7.57
N VAL A 81 0.11 1.66 8.59
CA VAL A 81 -0.93 1.35 9.59
C VAL A 81 -1.30 2.58 10.42
N LEU A 82 -0.31 3.35 10.88
CA LEU A 82 -0.57 4.59 11.63
C LEU A 82 -1.29 5.62 10.77
N LEU A 83 -0.89 5.80 9.51
CA LEU A 83 -1.58 6.68 8.56
C LEU A 83 -3.02 6.21 8.32
N TYR A 84 -3.22 4.90 8.13
CA TYR A 84 -4.54 4.31 7.97
C TYR A 84 -5.41 4.50 9.22
N ILE A 85 -4.84 4.39 10.43
CA ILE A 85 -5.55 4.67 11.68
C ILE A 85 -5.85 6.16 11.81
N VAL A 86 -4.94 7.06 11.48
CA VAL A 86 -5.17 8.51 11.56
C VAL A 86 -6.24 8.94 10.57
N ILE A 87 -6.14 8.52 9.31
CA ILE A 87 -7.18 8.73 8.29
C ILE A 87 -8.47 8.04 8.71
N GLY A 88 -8.40 6.82 9.20
CA GLY A 88 -9.55 6.05 9.70
C GLY A 88 -10.20 6.66 10.94
N ARG A 89 -9.47 7.37 11.80
CA ARG A 89 -10.03 8.11 12.93
C ARG A 89 -10.57 9.47 12.49
N PHE A 90 -9.93 10.12 11.52
CA PHE A 90 -10.37 11.40 10.95
C PHE A 90 -11.63 11.22 10.07
N CYS A 91 -11.71 10.15 9.29
CA CYS A 91 -12.86 9.78 8.45
C CYS A 91 -13.88 8.91 9.22
N GLY A 92 -13.45 8.05 10.12
CA GLY A 92 -14.31 7.14 10.90
C GLY A 92 -15.03 7.81 12.07
N TYR A 93 -14.56 8.95 12.57
CA TYR A 93 -15.40 9.78 13.46
C TYR A 93 -16.65 10.32 12.75
N ARG A 94 -16.65 10.39 11.41
CA ARG A 94 -17.81 10.79 10.60
C ARG A 94 -18.69 9.65 10.12
N ARG A 95 -18.35 8.38 10.39
CA ARG A 95 -19.21 7.24 10.03
C ARG A 95 -20.06 6.80 11.21
N SER A 96 -20.90 7.70 11.70
CA SER A 96 -21.99 7.30 12.60
C SER A 96 -23.12 6.74 11.74
N LYS A 97 -23.13 5.40 11.66
CA LYS A 97 -24.29 4.51 11.55
C LYS A 97 -25.52 5.09 10.83
N HIS A 98 -25.85 4.47 9.71
CA HIS A 98 -27.20 4.49 9.15
C HIS A 98 -28.18 3.93 10.20
N PRO A 99 -29.27 4.65 10.52
CA PRO A 99 -30.52 3.98 10.73
C PRO A 99 -31.51 4.45 9.65
N ASP A 100 -32.31 3.48 9.25
CA ASP A 100 -33.27 3.51 8.16
C ASP A 100 -34.21 4.71 8.15
N GLU A 101 -34.48 5.14 6.92
CA GLU A 101 -35.78 5.51 6.38
C GLU A 101 -36.78 6.10 7.36
N LYS A 102 -36.98 7.42 7.32
CA LYS A 102 -38.30 8.04 7.48
C LYS A 102 -38.40 9.26 6.56
N ARG A 103 -39.25 9.13 5.54
CA ARG A 103 -39.84 10.24 4.77
C ARG A 103 -40.19 11.39 5.72
N LEU A 104 -39.82 12.61 5.36
CA LEU A 104 -40.44 13.79 5.95
C LEU A 104 -40.82 14.78 4.86
N HIS A 105 -42.13 14.99 4.83
CA HIS A 105 -42.87 15.82 3.91
C HIS A 105 -42.40 17.28 3.97
N PHE A 106 -42.46 17.93 2.82
CA PHE A 106 -42.26 19.36 2.66
C PHE A 106 -43.41 20.09 3.38
N GLY A 107 -43.15 20.52 4.62
CA GLY A 107 -44.05 21.35 5.42
C GLY A 107 -43.40 22.71 5.64
N ASN A 108 -44.00 23.75 5.07
CA ASN A 108 -43.66 25.14 5.32
C ASN A 108 -43.63 25.42 6.82
N GLY A 109 -42.43 25.63 7.36
CA GLY A 109 -42.25 25.99 8.76
C GLY A 109 -40.81 26.41 8.97
N HIS A 110 -40.62 27.67 9.33
CA HIS A 110 -39.36 28.28 9.78
C HIS A 110 -38.54 27.33 10.67
N CYS A 111 -37.69 26.50 10.06
CA CYS A 111 -36.70 25.72 10.78
C CYS A 111 -35.44 26.56 10.78
N LYS A 112 -35.15 27.22 11.91
CA LYS A 112 -33.86 27.87 12.14
C LYS A 112 -32.78 26.80 12.10
N TYR A 113 -32.21 26.57 10.92
CA TYR A 113 -31.02 25.73 10.76
C TYR A 113 -29.86 26.46 11.44
N LEU A 114 -29.45 25.97 12.61
CA LEU A 114 -28.24 26.43 13.27
C LEU A 114 -27.06 25.80 12.55
N ILE A 115 -26.53 26.55 11.59
CA ILE A 115 -25.32 26.21 10.86
C ILE A 115 -24.15 26.79 11.65
N HIS A 116 -23.32 25.91 12.23
CA HIS A 116 -22.04 26.34 12.79
C HIS A 116 -20.94 26.11 11.74
N PRO A 117 -20.46 27.16 11.04
CA PRO A 117 -19.30 27.02 10.15
C PRO A 117 -18.10 26.64 11.01
N SER A 118 -17.45 25.53 10.67
CA SER A 118 -16.37 24.98 11.49
C SER A 118 -15.00 25.23 10.87
N VAL A 119 -14.87 25.15 9.55
CA VAL A 119 -13.59 25.31 8.83
C VAL A 119 -13.87 25.75 7.38
N ARG A 120 -13.15 26.77 6.90
CA ARG A 120 -13.06 27.15 5.47
C ARG A 120 -12.25 26.08 4.74
N LEU A 121 -12.87 25.33 3.82
CA LEU A 121 -12.22 24.20 3.16
C LEU A 121 -11.53 24.61 1.85
N SER A 122 -12.12 25.55 1.10
CA SER A 122 -11.59 25.97 -0.20
C SER A 122 -12.25 27.25 -0.73
N VAL A 123 -11.47 28.08 -1.42
CA VAL A 123 -11.96 29.20 -2.26
C VAL A 123 -12.13 28.67 -3.67
N CYS A 124 -13.33 28.79 -4.24
CA CYS A 124 -13.66 28.33 -5.59
C CYS A 124 -14.09 29.51 -6.47
N GLU A 125 -14.14 29.32 -7.79
CA GLU A 125 -14.48 30.34 -8.80
C GLU A 125 -15.85 31.02 -8.56
N PHE A 126 -16.76 30.33 -7.86
CA PHE A 126 -18.12 30.80 -7.58
C PHE A 126 -18.36 31.24 -6.12
N GLY A 127 -17.35 31.15 -5.25
CA GLY A 127 -17.47 31.52 -3.83
C GLY A 127 -16.70 30.61 -2.88
N GLU A 128 -17.17 30.51 -1.64
CA GLU A 128 -16.50 29.75 -0.58
C GLU A 128 -17.24 28.43 -0.30
N VAL A 129 -16.49 27.35 -0.11
CA VAL A 129 -17.03 26.09 0.42
C VAL A 129 -16.54 25.89 1.85
N CYS A 130 -17.48 25.83 2.78
CA CYS A 130 -17.23 25.62 4.20
C CYS A 130 -17.72 24.23 4.63
N SER A 131 -16.99 23.59 5.55
CA SER A 131 -17.61 22.49 6.31
C SER A 131 -18.42 23.10 7.44
N GLY A 132 -19.71 22.75 7.49
CA GLY A 132 -20.59 23.10 8.59
C GLY A 132 -21.16 21.89 9.28
N ARG A 133 -21.81 22.14 10.40
CA ARG A 133 -22.67 21.18 11.08
C ARG A 133 -24.09 21.68 11.00
N LEU A 134 -24.98 20.86 10.44
CA LEU A 134 -26.41 21.12 10.34
C LEU A 134 -27.11 20.41 11.49
N ARG A 135 -27.67 21.20 12.42
CA ARG A 135 -28.55 20.69 13.48
C ARG A 135 -30.00 20.89 13.04
N LEU A 136 -30.71 19.78 12.81
CA LEU A 136 -32.16 19.80 12.67
C LEU A 136 -32.79 19.58 14.06
N PRO A 137 -33.89 20.27 14.41
CA PRO A 137 -34.50 20.21 15.75
C PRO A 137 -34.96 18.80 16.19
N SER A 138 -35.04 17.84 15.26
CA SER A 138 -35.45 16.45 15.51
C SER A 138 -34.39 15.40 15.15
N LYS A 139 -33.17 15.79 14.74
CA LYS A 139 -32.13 14.86 14.24
C LYS A 139 -30.75 15.18 14.79
N LYS A 140 -29.89 14.14 14.89
CA LYS A 140 -28.47 14.28 15.22
C LYS A 140 -27.78 15.22 14.22
N GLU A 141 -26.82 15.99 14.72
CA GLU A 141 -25.99 16.93 13.97
C GLU A 141 -25.31 16.24 12.77
N ASN A 142 -25.60 16.71 11.55
CA ASN A 142 -25.02 16.17 10.31
C ASN A 142 -23.90 17.10 9.83
N CYS A 143 -22.77 16.53 9.44
CA CYS A 143 -21.73 17.32 8.76
C CYS A 143 -22.17 17.61 7.32
N VAL A 144 -22.19 18.88 6.95
CA VAL A 144 -22.61 19.35 5.63
C VAL A 144 -21.50 20.16 4.98
N ALA A 145 -21.45 20.14 3.65
CA ALA A 145 -20.71 21.12 2.87
C ALA A 145 -21.66 22.28 2.54
N ILE A 146 -21.20 23.50 2.77
CA ILE A 146 -21.96 24.72 2.51
C ILE A 146 -21.23 25.46 1.42
N LYS A 147 -21.85 25.57 0.26
CA LYS A 147 -21.36 26.38 -0.85
C LYS A 147 -22.07 27.73 -0.78
N THR A 148 -21.32 28.80 -0.62
CA THR A 148 -21.86 30.16 -0.50
C THR A 148 -21.38 31.00 -1.67
N LEU A 149 -22.30 31.72 -2.32
CA LEU A 149 -21.97 32.66 -3.38
C LEU A 149 -21.29 33.90 -2.80
N LYS A 150 -20.28 34.43 -3.49
CA LYS A 150 -19.58 35.66 -3.06
C LYS A 150 -20.52 36.86 -3.05
N ALA A 151 -20.32 37.81 -2.13
CA ALA A 151 -21.01 39.10 -2.16
C ALA A 151 -20.73 39.84 -3.48
N GLY A 152 -21.77 40.39 -4.12
CA GLY A 152 -21.66 41.07 -5.43
C GLY A 152 -21.67 40.13 -6.63
N TYR A 153 -22.25 38.93 -6.51
CA TYR A 153 -22.41 37.99 -7.61
C TYR A 153 -23.28 38.54 -8.75
N THR A 154 -23.06 38.03 -9.97
CA THR A 154 -23.90 38.35 -11.14
C THR A 154 -25.16 37.49 -11.19
N ASP A 155 -26.23 37.97 -11.82
CA ASP A 155 -27.47 37.18 -12.00
C ASP A 155 -27.22 35.86 -12.72
N LYS A 156 -26.24 35.82 -13.62
CA LYS A 156 -25.81 34.59 -14.28
C LYS A 156 -25.28 33.58 -13.26
N GLN A 157 -24.37 33.99 -12.38
CA GLN A 157 -23.83 33.12 -11.33
C GLN A 157 -24.89 32.64 -10.34
N ARG A 158 -25.88 33.49 -10.01
CA ARG A 158 -27.02 33.08 -9.18
C ARG A 158 -27.84 31.98 -9.86
N ARG A 159 -28.15 32.13 -11.14
CA ARG A 159 -28.88 31.12 -11.91
C ARG A 159 -28.10 29.82 -12.02
N ASP A 160 -26.81 29.90 -12.33
CA ASP A 160 -25.94 28.73 -12.44
C ASP A 160 -25.88 27.97 -11.09
N PHE A 161 -25.75 28.70 -9.97
CA PHE A 161 -25.75 28.12 -8.62
C PHE A 161 -27.08 27.44 -8.25
N LEU A 162 -28.21 28.08 -8.56
CA LEU A 162 -29.53 27.49 -8.31
C LEU A 162 -29.82 26.30 -9.24
N SER A 163 -29.30 26.33 -10.47
CA SER A 163 -29.39 25.22 -11.41
C SER A 163 -28.66 23.98 -10.89
N GLU A 164 -27.44 24.15 -10.37
CA GLU A 164 -26.69 23.06 -9.73
C GLU A 164 -27.47 22.46 -8.54
N ALA A 165 -28.03 23.30 -7.67
CA ALA A 165 -28.88 22.84 -6.57
C ALA A 165 -30.13 22.09 -7.06
N SER A 166 -30.78 22.58 -8.12
CA SER A 166 -31.94 21.93 -8.74
C SER A 166 -31.60 20.53 -9.28
N ILE A 167 -30.42 20.37 -9.89
CA ILE A 167 -29.95 19.06 -10.37
C ILE A 167 -29.70 18.12 -9.19
N MET A 168 -29.02 18.59 -8.15
CA MET A 168 -28.75 17.78 -6.95
C MET A 168 -30.04 17.37 -6.23
N GLY A 169 -31.07 18.22 -6.23
CA GLY A 169 -32.37 17.94 -5.60
C GLY A 169 -33.20 16.87 -6.32
N GLN A 170 -32.84 16.50 -7.56
CA GLN A 170 -33.55 15.47 -8.33
C GLN A 170 -33.10 14.04 -8.01
N PHE A 171 -31.95 13.88 -7.35
CA PHE A 171 -31.38 12.56 -7.07
C PHE A 171 -31.44 12.23 -5.57
N ASP A 172 -32.06 11.10 -5.25
CA ASP A 172 -32.02 10.49 -3.91
C ASP A 172 -31.47 9.07 -4.06
N HIS A 173 -30.15 8.92 -3.87
CA HIS A 173 -29.46 7.67 -4.06
C HIS A 173 -28.29 7.55 -3.08
N PRO A 174 -28.00 6.37 -2.50
CA PRO A 174 -26.95 6.18 -1.50
C PRO A 174 -25.54 6.58 -1.97
N ASN A 175 -25.30 6.56 -3.29
CA ASN A 175 -24.01 6.94 -3.89
C ASN A 175 -24.01 8.36 -4.50
N ILE A 176 -25.09 9.15 -4.32
CA ILE A 176 -25.19 10.52 -4.84
C ILE A 176 -25.27 11.48 -3.65
N ILE A 177 -24.54 12.59 -3.73
CA ILE A 177 -24.50 13.60 -2.66
C ILE A 177 -25.88 14.26 -2.58
N ARG A 178 -26.55 14.08 -1.45
CA ARG A 178 -27.87 14.64 -1.18
C ARG A 178 -27.80 16.14 -0.87
N LEU A 179 -28.66 16.92 -1.51
CA LEU A 179 -28.88 18.31 -1.15
C LEU A 179 -29.76 18.41 0.10
N GLU A 180 -29.25 19.01 1.17
CA GLU A 180 -30.03 19.19 2.42
C GLU A 180 -30.93 20.43 2.39
N GLY A 181 -30.57 21.46 1.62
CA GLY A 181 -31.36 22.68 1.50
C GLY A 181 -30.60 23.81 0.80
N VAL A 182 -31.35 24.84 0.41
CA VAL A 182 -30.84 26.08 -0.17
C VAL A 182 -31.34 27.24 0.68
N ASN A 183 -30.45 28.18 1.01
CA ASN A 183 -30.82 29.43 1.64
C ASN A 183 -30.57 30.57 0.64
N LEU A 184 -31.57 31.42 0.44
CA LEU A 184 -31.56 32.53 -0.52
C LEU A 184 -31.33 33.87 0.18
#